data_AF-A0A1M6HH89-F1
#
_entry.id   AF-A0A1M6HH89-F1
#
_cell.length_a   1.000
_cell.length_b   1.000
_cell.length_c   1.000
_cell.angle_alpha   90.00
_cell.angle_beta   90.00
_cell.angle_gamma   90.00
#
_symmetry.space_group_name_H-M   'P 1'
#
loop_
_entity.id
_entity.type
_entity.pdbx_description
1 polymer ?
#
loop_
_entity_poly.entity_id
_entity_poly.type
_entity_poly.pdbx_seq_one_letter_code
_entity_poly.pdbx_strand_id
1 'polypeptide(L)'
;MGLVACLHVAAAVPIFAIQEYPTGFKNLELRSDGVLLGSEFVDAPPKAENGFVRIPTRPGLGLAVLEDVVVQTKPTAREVSMRRHRDGSPIDQWTPPRETADVQAVSGRHAPDPALVA
;
A
#
# COMPACT_ATOMS: atom_id res chain seq x y z
N MET A 1 -9.05 2.78 4.64
CA MET A 1 -9.12 3.82 5.70
C MET A 1 -8.37 5.10 5.34
N GLY A 2 -7.09 5.05 4.94
CA GLY A 2 -6.30 6.27 4.67
C GLY A 2 -6.95 7.27 3.68
N LEU A 3 -7.45 6.79 2.54
CA LEU A 3 -8.08 7.64 1.53
C LEU A 3 -9.22 8.50 2.11
N VAL A 4 -10.19 7.91 2.82
CA VAL A 4 -11.33 8.68 3.35
C VAL A 4 -10.92 9.71 4.38
N ALA A 5 -9.92 9.44 5.22
CA ALA A 5 -9.40 10.45 6.15
C ALA A 5 -8.81 11.63 5.38
N CYS A 6 -8.02 11.36 4.32
CA CYS A 6 -7.48 12.40 3.46
C CYS A 6 -8.57 13.20 2.72
N LEU A 7 -9.68 12.59 2.32
CA LEU A 7 -10.80 13.31 1.69
C LEU A 7 -11.44 14.34 2.63
N HIS A 8 -11.54 14.05 3.93
CA HIS A 8 -12.04 15.03 4.90
C HIS A 8 -11.03 16.16 5.11
N VAL A 9 -9.74 15.86 5.12
CA VAL A 9 -8.69 16.89 5.15
C VAL A 9 -8.73 17.75 3.89
N ALA A 10 -8.87 17.14 2.72
CA ALA A 10 -9.01 17.83 1.44
C ALA A 10 -10.22 18.78 1.42
N ALA A 11 -11.34 18.37 2.04
CA ALA A 11 -12.52 19.22 2.17
C ALA A 11 -12.30 20.43 3.09
N ALA A 12 -11.43 20.31 4.09
CA ALA A 12 -11.17 21.34 5.10
C ALA A 12 -10.04 22.31 4.72
N VAL A 13 -9.13 21.91 3.84
CA VAL A 13 -7.94 22.69 3.47
C VAL A 13 -8.23 23.54 2.21
N PRO A 14 -8.10 24.88 2.28
CA PRO A 14 -8.45 25.77 1.16
C PRO A 14 -7.48 25.70 -0.03
N ILE A 15 -6.31 25.10 0.17
CA ILE A 15 -5.24 24.96 -0.84
C ILE A 15 -5.09 23.51 -1.33
N PHE A 16 -6.16 22.72 -1.21
CA PHE A 16 -6.17 21.36 -1.74
C PHE A 16 -6.12 21.36 -3.28
N ALA A 17 -5.20 20.57 -3.85
CA ALA A 17 -4.97 20.50 -5.29
C ALA A 17 -5.40 19.15 -5.88
N ILE A 18 -4.85 18.05 -5.37
CA ILE A 18 -5.10 16.69 -5.88
C ILE A 18 -4.97 15.66 -4.76
N GLN A 19 -5.68 14.54 -4.90
CA GLN A 19 -5.64 13.40 -4.00
C GLN A 19 -5.30 12.14 -4.81
N GLU A 20 -4.31 11.38 -4.37
CA GLU A 20 -4.05 10.04 -4.91
C GLU A 20 -5.25 9.13 -4.62
N TYR A 21 -5.74 8.46 -5.66
CA TYR A 21 -6.76 7.42 -5.56
C TYR A 21 -6.09 6.05 -5.74
N PRO A 22 -5.84 5.32 -4.63
CA PRO A 22 -5.01 4.13 -4.67
C PRO A 22 -5.75 2.97 -5.35
N THR A 23 -5.31 2.63 -6.56
CA THR A 23 -5.77 1.48 -7.33
C THR A 23 -4.64 0.50 -7.55
N GLY A 24 -4.95 -0.79 -7.56
CA GLY A 24 -4.10 -1.77 -8.21
C GLY A 24 -2.83 -2.23 -7.52
N PHE A 25 -2.89 -2.47 -6.21
CA PHE A 25 -1.86 -3.23 -5.51
C PHE A 25 -2.49 -4.33 -4.63
N LYS A 26 -2.79 -5.49 -5.21
CA LYS A 26 -3.39 -6.62 -4.47
C LYS A 26 -2.50 -7.84 -4.58
N ASN A 27 -2.16 -8.46 -3.46
CA ASN A 27 -1.34 -9.67 -3.39
C ASN A 27 -0.02 -9.59 -4.20
N LEU A 28 0.68 -8.44 -4.12
CA LEU A 28 1.92 -8.16 -4.85
C LEU A 28 1.78 -8.02 -6.38
N GLU A 29 0.56 -8.05 -6.90
CA GLU A 29 0.28 -7.76 -8.31
C GLU A 29 -0.13 -6.30 -8.51
N LEU A 30 0.60 -5.63 -9.40
CA LEU A 30 0.28 -4.29 -9.88
C LEU A 30 -0.79 -4.38 -10.97
N ARG A 31 -2.06 -4.23 -10.60
CA ARG A 31 -3.21 -4.28 -11.54
C ARG A 31 -4.15 -3.11 -11.33
N SER A 32 -3.97 -2.03 -12.09
CA SER A 32 -4.90 -0.89 -12.05
C SER A 32 -6.19 -1.23 -12.80
N ASP A 33 -7.24 -1.57 -12.06
CA ASP A 33 -8.59 -1.86 -12.58
C ASP A 33 -9.60 -0.72 -12.31
N GLY A 34 -9.13 0.43 -11.82
CA GLY A 34 -9.97 1.56 -11.44
C GLY A 34 -10.75 1.36 -10.14
N VAL A 35 -10.59 0.20 -9.48
CA VAL A 35 -11.24 -0.12 -8.22
C VAL A 35 -10.35 0.31 -7.06
N LEU A 36 -10.97 0.94 -6.05
CA LEU A 36 -10.26 1.33 -4.84
C LEU A 36 -9.69 0.10 -4.14
N LEU A 37 -8.40 0.17 -3.80
CA LEU A 37 -7.74 -0.91 -3.08
C LEU A 37 -8.38 -1.13 -1.70
N GLY A 38 -8.78 -2.37 -1.42
CA GLY A 38 -9.43 -2.76 -0.17
C GLY A 38 -10.90 -2.32 -0.08
N SER A 39 -11.53 -2.01 -1.21
CA SER A 39 -12.96 -1.69 -1.27
C SER A 39 -13.86 -2.83 -0.80
N GLU A 40 -13.40 -4.07 -0.95
CA GLU A 40 -14.10 -5.28 -0.50
C GLU A 40 -14.18 -5.41 1.03
N PHE A 41 -13.39 -4.63 1.77
CA PHE A 41 -13.29 -4.73 3.24
C PHE A 41 -14.12 -3.70 3.97
N VAL A 42 -14.87 -2.86 3.24
CA VAL A 42 -15.62 -1.73 3.81
C VAL A 42 -17.04 -1.69 3.25
N ASP A 43 -17.96 -1.12 4.03
CA ASP A 43 -19.39 -1.04 3.69
C ASP A 43 -19.73 0.01 2.60
N ALA A 44 -18.96 1.09 2.54
CA ALA A 44 -19.21 2.24 1.67
C ALA A 44 -17.90 2.78 1.05
N PRO A 45 -17.25 2.03 0.14
CA PRO A 45 -16.02 2.48 -0.49
C PRO A 45 -16.27 3.73 -1.37
N PRO A 46 -15.46 4.79 -1.26
CA PRO A 46 -15.50 5.92 -2.19
C PRO A 46 -15.29 5.46 -3.62
N LYS A 47 -15.99 6.08 -4.56
CA LYS A 47 -15.86 5.80 -5.99
C LYS A 47 -15.28 7.01 -6.72
N ALA A 48 -14.37 6.73 -7.65
CA ALA A 48 -13.90 7.72 -8.61
C ALA A 48 -14.87 7.77 -9.80
N GLU A 49 -15.48 8.92 -10.02
CA GLU A 49 -16.42 9.19 -11.11
C GLU A 49 -15.91 10.41 -11.89
N ASN A 50 -15.58 10.23 -13.17
CA ASN A 50 -15.05 11.29 -14.04
C ASN A 50 -13.81 12.01 -13.47
N GLY A 51 -12.95 11.29 -12.75
CA GLY A 51 -11.75 11.86 -12.13
C GLY A 51 -11.99 12.55 -10.78
N PHE A 52 -13.21 12.52 -10.26
CA PHE A 52 -13.56 13.10 -8.96
C PHE A 52 -14.01 12.01 -7.98
N VAL A 53 -13.79 12.25 -6.69
CA VAL A 53 -14.27 11.37 -5.62
C VAL A 53 -15.16 12.20 -4.71
N ARG A 54 -16.39 11.73 -4.46
CA ARG A 54 -17.30 12.37 -3.50
C ARG A 54 -16.76 12.23 -2.08
N ILE A 55 -16.78 13.33 -1.33
CA ILE A 55 -16.49 13.31 0.10
C ILE A 55 -17.62 12.57 0.83
N PRO A 56 -17.32 11.55 1.65
CA PRO A 56 -18.32 10.89 2.48
C PRO A 56 -18.97 11.86 3.47
N THR A 57 -20.28 11.72 3.69
CA THR A 57 -21.05 12.64 4.58
C THR A 57 -21.57 11.97 5.85
N ARG A 58 -21.49 10.64 5.94
CA ARG A 58 -21.89 9.91 7.14
C ARG A 58 -20.92 10.25 8.29
N PRO A 59 -21.39 10.36 9.56
CA PRO A 59 -20.53 10.70 10.69
C PRO A 59 -19.28 9.81 10.81
N GLY A 60 -18.21 10.37 11.38
CA GLY A 60 -16.91 9.72 11.44
C GLY A 60 -16.17 9.82 10.09
N LEU A 61 -15.53 8.72 9.67
CA LEU A 61 -14.86 8.65 8.36
C LEU A 61 -15.81 8.36 7.19
N GLY A 62 -17.11 8.21 7.47
CA GLY A 62 -18.14 7.93 6.48
C GLY A 62 -18.18 6.49 5.94
N LEU A 63 -17.31 5.60 6.42
CA LEU A 63 -17.30 4.16 6.15
C LEU A 63 -16.97 3.34 7.40
N ALA A 64 -17.27 2.04 7.39
CA ALA A 64 -16.90 1.07 8.41
C ALA A 64 -16.21 -0.14 7.77
N VAL A 65 -15.35 -0.81 8.54
CA VAL A 65 -14.72 -2.08 8.15
C VAL A 65 -15.72 -3.21 8.40
N LEU A 66 -15.86 -4.13 7.44
CA LEU A 66 -16.72 -5.30 7.58
C LEU A 66 -16.16 -6.26 8.64
N GLU A 67 -17.02 -6.96 9.37
CA GLU A 67 -16.61 -7.76 10.55
C GLU A 67 -15.73 -8.97 10.18
N ASP A 68 -15.93 -9.58 9.01
CA ASP A 68 -15.28 -10.85 8.61
C ASP A 68 -14.02 -10.69 7.74
N VAL A 69 -13.47 -9.48 7.63
CA VAL A 69 -12.36 -9.14 6.73
C VAL A 69 -11.09 -9.96 7.00
N VAL A 70 -10.77 -10.18 8.28
CA VAL A 70 -9.50 -10.80 8.70
C VAL A 70 -9.40 -12.27 8.25
N VAL A 71 -10.53 -12.96 8.08
CA VAL A 71 -10.56 -14.37 7.68
C VAL A 71 -10.20 -14.55 6.20
N GLN A 72 -10.49 -13.55 5.36
CA GLN A 72 -10.41 -13.68 3.90
C GLN A 72 -9.04 -13.36 3.31
N THR A 73 -8.17 -12.66 4.05
CA THR A 73 -6.86 -12.23 3.57
C THR A 73 -5.72 -12.66 4.48
N LYS A 74 -4.93 -13.64 4.04
CA LYS A 74 -3.69 -14.04 4.72
C LYS A 74 -2.64 -12.92 4.56
N PRO A 75 -1.95 -12.51 5.64
CA PRO A 75 -0.83 -11.58 5.54
C PRO A 75 0.27 -12.14 4.63
N THR A 76 0.72 -11.33 3.68
CA THR A 76 1.87 -11.64 2.81
C THR A 76 3.00 -10.66 3.14
N ALA A 77 4.17 -11.18 3.49
CA ALA A 77 5.36 -10.36 3.68
C ALA A 77 5.92 -9.95 2.32
N ARG A 78 6.18 -8.65 2.14
CA ARG A 78 6.91 -8.12 0.98
C ARG A 78 8.27 -7.65 1.44
N GLU A 79 9.32 -8.12 0.78
CA GLU A 79 10.64 -7.53 0.97
C GLU A 79 10.64 -6.12 0.37
N VAL A 80 10.98 -5.13 1.20
CA VAL A 80 11.16 -3.75 0.74
C VAL A 80 12.64 -3.59 0.39
N SER A 81 12.93 -3.45 -0.90
CA SER A 81 14.28 -3.25 -1.42
C SER A 81 14.50 -1.77 -1.72
N MET A 82 15.55 -1.20 -1.12
CA MET A 82 15.99 0.16 -1.39
C MET A 82 17.41 0.11 -1.95
N ARG A 83 17.69 0.87 -2.99
CA ARG A 83 19.03 1.07 -3.54
C ARG A 83 19.62 2.38 -3.00
N ARG A 84 20.93 2.42 -2.79
CA ARG A 84 21.62 3.70 -2.54
C ARG A 84 21.89 4.44 -3.85
N HIS A 85 21.58 5.74 -3.86
CA HIS A 85 22.04 6.67 -4.89
C HIS A 85 23.55 6.94 -4.74
N ARG A 86 24.15 7.68 -5.68
CA ARG A 86 25.59 8.00 -5.67
C ARG A 86 26.02 8.77 -4.40
N ASP A 87 25.11 9.56 -3.85
CA ASP A 87 25.29 10.31 -2.60
C ASP A 87 24.96 9.50 -1.33
N GLY A 88 24.55 8.24 -1.47
CA GLY A 88 24.18 7.36 -0.38
C GLY A 88 22.71 7.44 0.06
N SER A 89 21.91 8.35 -0.51
CA SER A 89 20.47 8.47 -0.22
C SER A 89 19.69 7.23 -0.69
N PRO A 90 18.65 6.81 0.06
CA PRO A 90 17.85 5.65 -0.30
C PRO A 90 16.88 6.00 -1.44
N ILE A 91 16.83 5.14 -2.45
CA ILE A 91 15.87 5.19 -3.56
C ILE A 91 15.06 3.89 -3.57
N ASP A 92 13.74 4.02 -3.63
CA ASP A 92 12.84 2.88 -3.79
C ASP A 92 13.09 2.21 -5.14
N GLN A 93 13.34 0.91 -5.10
CA GLN A 93 13.58 0.11 -6.29
C GLN A 93 12.67 -1.12 -6.25
N TRP A 94 11.69 -1.15 -7.15
CA TRP A 94 10.90 -2.35 -7.36
C TRP A 94 11.83 -3.49 -7.79
N THR A 95 11.92 -4.51 -6.94
CA THR A 95 12.63 -5.75 -7.22
C THR A 95 11.58 -6.83 -7.43
N PRO A 96 11.51 -7.48 -8.60
CA PRO A 96 10.55 -8.56 -8.82
C PRO A 96 10.76 -9.69 -7.81
N PRO A 97 9.70 -10.44 -7.44
CA PRO A 97 9.85 -11.64 -6.63
C PRO A 97 10.84 -12.60 -7.30
N ARG A 98 11.82 -13.11 -6.54
CA ARG A 98 12.68 -14.19 -7.03
C ARG A 98 11.82 -15.44 -7.20
N GLU A 99 11.91 -16.09 -8.36
CA GLU A 99 11.27 -17.38 -8.63
C GLU A 99 11.62 -18.37 -7.52
N THR A 100 10.63 -19.13 -7.06
CA THR A 100 10.67 -19.91 -5.82
C THR A 100 11.83 -20.92 -5.78
N ALA A 101 12.92 -20.55 -5.11
CA ALA A 101 13.94 -21.51 -4.67
C ALA A 101 14.18 -21.47 -3.15
N ASP A 102 13.94 -20.35 -2.47
CA ASP A 102 14.52 -20.14 -1.13
C ASP A 102 13.51 -19.89 0.01
N VAL A 103 12.33 -20.53 -0.03
CA VAL A 103 11.46 -20.52 1.17
C VAL A 103 12.08 -21.31 2.34
N GLN A 104 13.16 -22.08 2.11
CA GLN A 104 13.88 -22.81 3.16
C GLN A 104 15.13 -22.11 3.72
N ALA A 105 15.57 -20.97 3.16
CA ALA A 105 16.82 -20.34 3.60
C ALA A 105 16.67 -19.38 4.80
N VAL A 106 15.45 -19.01 5.19
CA VAL A 106 15.18 -18.12 6.35
C VAL A 106 15.26 -18.88 7.70
N SER A 107 16.25 -19.76 7.83
CA SER A 107 16.73 -20.23 9.15
C SER A 107 18.24 -20.04 9.35
N GLY A 108 18.95 -19.51 8.35
CA GLY A 108 20.38 -19.22 8.45
C GLY A 108 20.64 -17.81 8.96
N ARG A 109 21.25 -17.70 10.14
CA ARG A 109 21.76 -16.44 10.70
C ARG A 109 22.70 -15.77 9.69
N HIS A 110 22.50 -14.48 9.46
CA HIS A 110 23.39 -13.65 8.63
C HIS A 110 24.78 -13.59 9.30
N ALA A 111 25.77 -14.27 8.73
CA ALA A 111 27.17 -14.01 9.04
C ALA A 111 27.58 -12.68 8.36
N PRO A 112 28.33 -11.79 9.03
CA PRO A 112 28.77 -10.55 8.43
C PRO A 112 29.79 -10.79 7.31
N ASP A 113 29.74 -9.91 6.29
CA ASP A 113 30.58 -9.89 5.10
C ASP A 113 32.08 -9.77 5.44
N PRO A 114 32.96 -10.67 4.96
CA PRO A 114 34.40 -10.61 5.20
C PRO A 114 35.08 -9.36 4.61
N ALA A 115 34.42 -8.58 3.75
CA ALA A 115 34.94 -7.31 3.26
C ALA A 115 34.90 -6.17 4.29
N LEU A 116 34.26 -6.36 5.44
CA LEU A 116 34.19 -5.36 6.53
C LEU A 116 35.16 -5.64 7.69
N VAL A 117 36.09 -6.58 7.51
CA VAL A 117 37.18 -6.89 8.46
C VAL A 117 38.51 -6.90 7.70
N ALA A 118 38.93 -5.72 7.25
CA ALA A 118 40.28 -5.44 6.77
C ALA A 118 40.76 -4.12 7.36
#